data_AF-A0A9J6BMX8-F1
#
_entry.id   AF-A0A9J6BMX8-F1
#
_cell.length_a   1.000
_cell.length_b   1.000
_cell.length_c   1.000
_cell.angle_alpha   90.00
_cell.angle_beta   90.00
_cell.angle_gamma   90.00
#
_symmetry.space_group_name_H-M   'P 1'
#
loop_
_entity.id
_entity.type
_entity.pdbx_description
1 polymer ?
#
loop_
_entity_poly.entity_id
_entity_poly.type
_entity_poly.pdbx_seq_one_letter_code
_entity_poly.pdbx_strand_id
1 'polypeptide(L)'
;MQRNCSCENISKILKFINKWYKRNIDNQETEQHIKKLVGKSLSSHYGPLNIIQNCFEFLNEIPQIKLILKFVAKNENLQIYFDFQRESVKVLNNQQERLIKGHVFLEPSVIYIAAKNLLKKTSRLKVLSILAHEMCHLALFIVYQNSANPYEINNEFDKRKFEKIFEKCDKLKEEERSIKNVFKLYNEENYHKELIVKVPELLVYYFNDDVKFFEIFVTFKFLFDYFDENIVKDMKLFLKE
;
A
#
# COMPACT_ATOMS: atom_id res chain seq x y z
N MET A 1 -11.83 -31.35 13.63
CA MET A 1 -11.84 -31.50 12.16
C MET A 1 -10.52 -30.95 11.61
N GLN A 2 -9.56 -31.84 11.32
CA GLN A 2 -8.34 -31.47 10.59
C GLN A 2 -8.73 -31.27 9.11
N ARG A 3 -8.53 -30.07 8.57
CA ARG A 3 -8.72 -29.81 7.13
C ARG A 3 -7.52 -30.41 6.39
N ASN A 4 -7.73 -31.56 5.76
CA ASN A 4 -6.79 -32.13 4.80
C ASN A 4 -6.66 -31.20 3.60
N CYS A 5 -5.62 -30.37 3.58
CA CYS A 5 -5.25 -29.59 2.41
C CYS A 5 -4.45 -30.53 1.48
N SER A 6 -5.06 -31.00 0.40
CA SER A 6 -4.41 -31.91 -0.54
C SER A 6 -3.26 -31.21 -1.29
N CYS A 7 -2.20 -31.95 -1.61
CA CYS A 7 -1.03 -31.45 -2.35
C CYS A 7 -1.39 -30.78 -3.70
N GLU A 8 -2.53 -31.13 -4.31
CA GLU A 8 -3.03 -30.48 -5.52
C GLU A 8 -3.42 -29.00 -5.30
N ASN A 9 -3.96 -28.67 -4.11
CA ASN A 9 -4.29 -27.29 -3.77
C ASN A 9 -3.03 -26.45 -3.60
N ILE A 10 -1.98 -26.99 -2.97
CA ILE A 10 -0.70 -26.29 -2.79
C ILE A 10 -0.03 -26.02 -4.15
N SER A 11 -0.04 -26.99 -5.08
CA SER A 11 0.50 -26.79 -6.44
C SER A 11 -0.25 -25.72 -7.24
N LYS A 12 -1.59 -25.66 -7.12
CA LYS A 12 -2.41 -24.61 -7.73
C LYS A 12 -2.16 -23.24 -7.11
N ILE A 13 -2.02 -23.18 -5.77
CA ILE A 13 -1.68 -21.96 -5.02
C ILE A 13 -0.31 -21.43 -5.46
N LEU A 14 0.73 -22.28 -5.48
CA LEU A 14 2.07 -21.87 -5.92
C LEU A 14 2.12 -21.43 -7.39
N LYS A 15 1.37 -22.08 -8.28
CA LYS A 15 1.26 -21.63 -9.70
C LYS A 15 0.54 -20.29 -9.81
N PHE A 16 -0.51 -20.08 -9.03
CA PHE A 16 -1.25 -18.82 -8.99
C PHE A 16 -0.39 -17.66 -8.46
N ILE A 17 0.26 -17.88 -7.32
CA ILE A 17 1.17 -16.94 -6.66
C ILE A 17 2.35 -16.60 -7.58
N ASN A 18 2.99 -17.60 -8.19
CA ASN A 18 4.04 -17.35 -9.18
C ASN A 18 3.53 -16.57 -10.39
N LYS A 19 2.33 -16.84 -10.89
CA LYS A 19 1.75 -16.11 -12.02
C LYS A 19 1.43 -14.65 -11.66
N TRP A 20 1.02 -14.40 -10.42
CA TRP A 20 0.66 -13.07 -9.94
C TRP A 20 1.92 -12.24 -9.61
N TYR A 21 2.90 -12.79 -8.90
CA TYR A 21 4.20 -12.13 -8.64
C TYR A 21 5.08 -11.96 -9.90
N LYS A 22 5.06 -12.90 -10.86
CA LYS A 22 5.95 -12.82 -12.04
C LYS A 22 5.41 -11.95 -13.19
N ARG A 23 4.28 -11.26 -13.02
CA ARG A 23 3.63 -10.54 -14.12
C ARG A 23 4.35 -9.28 -14.61
N ASN A 24 5.43 -8.79 -13.99
CA ASN A 24 6.17 -7.62 -14.49
C ASN A 24 7.65 -7.63 -14.05
N ILE A 25 8.44 -8.62 -14.45
CA ILE A 25 9.90 -8.59 -14.25
C ILE A 25 10.56 -8.04 -15.52
N ASP A 26 10.67 -6.72 -15.58
CA ASP A 26 11.62 -6.05 -16.47
C ASP A 26 12.84 -5.69 -15.61
N ASN A 27 13.96 -6.36 -15.90
CA ASN A 27 15.07 -6.57 -14.96
C ASN A 27 16.35 -5.78 -15.30
N GLN A 28 16.25 -4.68 -16.04
CA GLN A 28 17.43 -3.90 -16.41
C GLN A 28 17.32 -2.38 -16.22
N GLU A 29 16.19 -1.86 -15.77
CA GLU A 29 16.15 -0.46 -15.34
C GLU A 29 16.83 -0.37 -13.95
N THR A 30 18.04 0.20 -13.94
CA THR A 30 18.79 0.51 -12.72
C THR A 30 17.83 1.13 -11.70
N GLU A 31 17.93 0.74 -10.43
CA GLU A 31 17.04 1.14 -9.32
C GLU A 31 17.16 2.64 -8.94
N GLN A 32 17.13 3.52 -9.93
CA GLN A 32 17.23 4.97 -9.81
C GLN A 32 16.08 5.53 -8.97
N HIS A 33 14.88 4.93 -9.06
CA HIS A 33 13.75 5.32 -8.21
C HIS A 33 14.03 5.04 -6.73
N ILE A 34 14.70 3.93 -6.38
CA ILE A 34 15.11 3.67 -4.99
C ILE A 34 16.09 4.75 -4.54
N LYS A 35 17.13 5.05 -5.34
CA LYS A 35 18.08 6.13 -5.00
C LYS A 35 17.39 7.48 -4.80
N LYS A 36 16.44 7.83 -5.66
CA LYS A 36 15.62 9.05 -5.52
C LYS A 36 14.82 9.04 -4.23
N LEU A 37 14.15 7.93 -3.90
CA LEU A 37 13.34 7.81 -2.68
C LEU A 37 14.20 7.86 -1.41
N VAL A 38 15.37 7.22 -1.41
CA VAL A 38 16.35 7.33 -0.33
C VAL A 38 16.82 8.79 -0.18
N GLY A 39 17.13 9.47 -1.28
CA GLY A 39 17.52 10.89 -1.27
C GLY A 39 16.40 11.84 -0.80
N LYS A 40 15.14 11.43 -0.94
CA LYS A 40 13.95 12.13 -0.43
C LYS A 40 13.60 11.78 1.01
N SER A 41 14.31 10.82 1.61
CA SER A 41 14.04 10.34 2.94
C SER A 41 14.89 11.06 3.99
N LEU A 42 14.23 11.45 5.07
CA LEU A 42 14.82 12.09 6.24
C LEU A 42 14.58 11.20 7.46
N SER A 43 15.48 11.26 8.43
CA SER A 43 15.32 10.56 9.70
C SER A 43 15.60 11.52 10.86
N SER A 44 14.80 11.43 11.92
CA SER A 44 14.85 12.40 13.04
C SER A 44 16.19 12.35 13.80
N HIS A 45 16.94 11.26 13.68
CA HIS A 45 18.28 10.97 14.22
C HIS A 45 19.00 10.08 13.19
N TYR A 46 20.29 9.71 13.36
CA TYR A 46 21.03 8.77 12.49
C TYR A 46 20.34 7.38 12.32
N GLY A 47 19.17 7.34 11.67
CA GLY A 47 18.56 6.16 11.13
C GLY A 47 19.42 5.82 9.92
N PRO A 48 20.08 4.66 9.93
CA PRO A 48 21.15 4.45 8.98
C PRO A 48 20.49 4.30 7.60
N LEU A 49 20.92 5.13 6.64
CA LEU A 49 20.33 5.21 5.30
C LEU A 49 20.22 3.84 4.61
N ASN A 50 21.11 2.91 4.96
CA ASN A 50 21.04 1.52 4.53
C ASN A 50 19.73 0.82 4.94
N ILE A 51 19.15 1.12 6.10
CA ILE A 51 17.86 0.54 6.52
C ILE A 51 16.74 1.08 5.65
N ILE A 52 16.72 2.39 5.41
CA ILE A 52 15.71 3.02 4.56
C ILE A 52 15.81 2.45 3.14
N GLN A 53 17.03 2.33 2.61
CA GLN A 53 17.29 1.69 1.33
C GLN A 53 16.77 0.23 1.30
N ASN A 54 17.13 -0.59 2.31
CA ASN A 54 16.65 -1.97 2.44
C ASN A 54 15.11 -2.07 2.54
N CYS A 55 14.43 -1.01 2.96
CA CYS A 55 12.97 -0.97 2.97
C CYS A 55 12.42 -0.78 1.57
N PHE A 56 12.97 0.16 0.80
CA PHE A 56 12.55 0.36 -0.58
C PHE A 56 12.93 -0.82 -1.48
N GLU A 57 14.10 -1.43 -1.28
CA GLU A 57 14.50 -2.66 -1.98
C GLU A 57 13.51 -3.79 -1.71
N PHE A 58 13.14 -4.04 -0.45
CA PHE A 58 12.13 -5.05 -0.12
C PHE A 58 10.78 -4.74 -0.79
N LEU A 59 10.31 -3.50 -0.69
CA LEU A 59 9.05 -3.10 -1.32
C LEU A 59 9.11 -3.22 -2.87
N ASN A 60 10.29 -3.04 -3.46
CA ASN A 60 10.53 -3.18 -4.90
C ASN A 60 10.44 -4.63 -5.39
N GLU A 61 10.49 -5.62 -4.51
CA GLU A 61 10.25 -7.04 -4.86
C GLU A 61 8.78 -7.33 -5.19
N ILE A 62 7.85 -6.48 -4.74
CA ILE A 62 6.41 -6.64 -4.98
C ILE A 62 6.02 -5.83 -6.23
N PRO A 63 5.55 -6.44 -7.33
CA PRO A 63 5.36 -5.74 -8.61
C PRO A 63 4.48 -4.50 -8.57
N GLN A 64 3.36 -4.58 -7.86
CA GLN A 64 2.41 -3.46 -7.69
C GLN A 64 3.05 -2.34 -6.87
N ILE A 65 3.78 -2.68 -5.81
CA ILE A 65 4.44 -1.68 -4.98
C ILE A 65 5.61 -1.05 -5.73
N LYS A 66 6.41 -1.83 -6.45
CA LYS A 66 7.47 -1.33 -7.36
C LYS A 66 6.95 -0.26 -8.30
N LEU A 67 5.77 -0.46 -8.90
CA LEU A 67 5.14 0.56 -9.74
C LEU A 67 4.82 1.84 -8.96
N ILE A 68 4.20 1.70 -7.78
CA ILE A 68 3.91 2.84 -6.89
C ILE A 68 5.21 3.58 -6.56
N LEU A 69 6.28 2.87 -6.18
CA LEU A 69 7.58 3.46 -5.86
C LEU A 69 8.15 4.25 -7.04
N LYS A 70 8.16 3.66 -8.25
CA LYS A 70 8.60 4.34 -9.47
C LYS A 70 7.79 5.60 -9.74
N PHE A 71 6.48 5.52 -9.54
CA PHE A 71 5.56 6.62 -9.76
C PHE A 71 5.79 7.77 -8.78
N VAL A 72 5.76 7.51 -7.47
CA VAL A 72 5.95 8.57 -6.46
C VAL A 72 7.36 9.15 -6.47
N ALA A 73 8.37 8.39 -6.92
CA ALA A 73 9.74 8.89 -7.06
C ALA A 73 9.89 10.02 -8.11
N LYS A 74 8.93 10.16 -9.04
CA LYS A 74 8.89 11.27 -10.01
C LYS A 74 8.43 12.59 -9.38
N ASN A 75 7.70 12.57 -8.26
CA ASN A 75 7.25 13.80 -7.60
C ASN A 75 8.45 14.51 -6.95
N GLU A 76 8.85 15.66 -7.48
CA GLU A 76 10.01 16.43 -7.01
C GLU A 76 9.86 16.95 -5.57
N ASN A 77 8.64 17.24 -5.14
CA ASN A 77 8.33 17.79 -3.82
C ASN A 77 8.23 16.73 -2.72
N LEU A 78 8.23 15.44 -3.08
CA LEU A 78 8.12 14.36 -2.11
C LEU A 78 9.25 14.40 -1.05
N GLN A 79 8.85 14.39 0.22
CA GLN A 79 9.69 14.16 1.40
C GLN A 79 9.13 13.01 2.25
N ILE A 80 10.00 12.14 2.76
CA ILE A 80 9.60 10.97 3.58
C ILE A 80 10.33 11.01 4.91
N TYR A 81 9.63 11.19 6.01
CA TYR A 81 10.19 11.27 7.35
C TYR A 81 10.03 9.95 8.10
N PHE A 82 11.15 9.28 8.37
CA PHE A 82 11.19 8.10 9.24
C PHE A 82 11.55 8.50 10.67
N ASP A 83 10.60 8.35 11.59
CA ASP A 83 10.84 8.56 13.02
C ASP A 83 11.18 7.25 13.72
N PHE A 84 12.47 6.97 13.87
CA PHE A 84 12.96 5.74 14.51
C PHE A 84 12.82 5.71 16.04
N GLN A 85 12.33 6.78 16.67
CA GLN A 85 12.16 6.84 18.12
C GLN A 85 10.72 6.62 18.56
N ARG A 86 9.75 6.93 17.68
CA ARG A 86 8.33 6.87 18.03
C ARG A 86 7.61 5.67 17.44
N GLU A 87 6.62 5.18 18.19
CA GLU A 87 5.69 4.13 17.75
C GLU A 87 4.46 4.71 17.05
N SER A 88 4.32 6.03 17.08
CA SER A 88 3.26 6.78 16.41
C SER A 88 3.74 8.19 16.04
N VAL A 89 3.22 8.68 14.92
CA VAL A 89 3.24 10.06 14.47
C VAL A 89 2.07 10.76 15.15
N LYS A 90 2.32 11.95 15.70
CA LYS A 90 1.26 12.82 16.19
C LYS A 90 0.71 13.63 15.02
N VAL A 91 -0.58 13.53 14.77
CA VAL A 91 -1.27 14.38 13.80
C VAL A 91 -2.42 15.10 14.50
N LEU A 92 -2.48 16.41 14.29
CA LEU A 92 -3.60 17.24 14.69
C LEU A 92 -4.68 17.08 13.63
N ASN A 93 -5.80 16.47 13.99
CA ASN A 93 -7.04 16.60 13.22
C ASN A 93 -8.01 17.50 13.98
N ASN A 94 -8.99 18.07 13.26
CA ASN A 94 -9.93 19.08 13.76
C ASN A 94 -10.69 18.72 15.06
N GLN A 95 -10.57 17.50 15.61
CA GLN A 95 -11.29 17.09 16.82
C GLN A 95 -10.51 16.21 17.83
N GLN A 96 -9.27 15.76 17.58
CA GLN A 96 -8.44 15.03 18.57
C GLN A 96 -6.99 14.73 18.10
N GLU A 97 -6.02 14.68 19.03
CA GLU A 97 -4.72 14.03 18.77
C GLU A 97 -4.94 12.53 18.56
N ARG A 98 -4.62 12.02 17.36
CA ARG A 98 -4.58 10.57 17.09
C ARG A 98 -3.13 10.11 17.00
N LEU A 99 -2.83 9.02 17.72
CA LEU A 99 -1.57 8.30 17.57
C LEU A 99 -1.69 7.37 16.35
N ILE A 100 -1.20 7.82 15.20
CA ILE A 100 -1.21 7.05 13.95
C ILE A 100 0.20 6.57 13.61
N LYS A 101 0.33 5.49 12.85
CA LYS A 101 1.65 4.88 12.58
C LYS A 101 2.29 5.38 11.29
N GLY A 102 1.48 5.92 10.40
CA GLY A 102 1.88 6.61 9.18
C GLY A 102 0.88 7.73 8.89
N HIS A 103 1.31 8.69 8.08
CA HIS A 103 0.43 9.71 7.54
C HIS A 103 1.02 10.32 6.28
N VAL A 104 0.18 10.68 5.32
CA VAL A 104 0.55 11.51 4.19
C VAL A 104 -0.19 12.84 4.19
N PHE A 105 0.56 13.92 4.10
CA PHE A 105 0.06 15.23 3.67
C PHE A 105 0.15 15.28 2.15
N LEU A 106 -0.99 15.15 1.46
CA LEU A 106 -1.05 15.11 -0.01
C LEU A 106 -0.42 16.36 -0.64
N GLU A 107 -0.71 17.51 -0.03
CA GLU A 107 -0.04 18.79 -0.26
C GLU A 107 0.55 19.22 1.10
N PRO A 108 1.88 19.30 1.26
CA PRO A 108 2.92 19.43 0.23
C PRO A 108 3.63 18.12 -0.19
N SER A 109 2.95 16.97 -0.21
CA SER A 109 3.52 15.65 -0.55
C SER A 109 4.54 15.13 0.48
N VAL A 110 4.17 15.17 1.76
CA VAL A 110 5.03 14.71 2.86
C VAL A 110 4.47 13.43 3.48
N ILE A 111 5.30 12.39 3.57
CA ILE A 111 4.96 11.13 4.23
C ILE A 111 5.69 11.05 5.56
N TYR A 112 4.99 10.77 6.65
CA TYR A 112 5.56 10.48 7.97
C TYR A 112 5.35 9.02 8.33
N ILE A 113 6.39 8.35 8.82
CA ILE A 113 6.37 6.95 9.24
C ILE A 113 6.95 6.81 10.64
N ALA A 114 6.17 6.24 11.56
CA ALA A 114 6.67 5.81 12.87
C ALA A 114 7.50 4.52 12.72
N ALA A 115 8.82 4.68 12.67
CA ALA A 115 9.78 3.67 12.25
C ALA A 115 10.49 2.94 13.40
N LYS A 116 10.17 3.21 14.67
CA LYS A 116 10.81 2.55 15.83
C LYS A 116 10.83 1.02 15.74
N ASN A 117 9.78 0.45 15.16
CA ASN A 117 9.58 -1.00 15.04
C ASN A 117 10.09 -1.60 13.72
N LEU A 118 10.73 -0.79 12.86
CA LEU A 118 11.27 -1.23 11.57
C LEU A 118 12.48 -2.17 11.73
N LEU A 119 13.25 -1.98 12.82
CA LEU A 119 14.40 -2.81 13.20
C LEU A 119 14.01 -4.19 13.77
N LYS A 120 12.77 -4.34 14.23
CA LYS A 120 12.29 -5.57 14.85
C LYS A 120 11.69 -6.47 13.78
N LYS A 121 12.30 -7.64 13.56
CA LYS A 121 11.87 -8.60 12.52
C LYS A 121 10.36 -8.92 12.56
N THR A 122 9.80 -9.08 13.76
CA THR A 122 8.38 -9.43 13.97
C THR A 122 7.40 -8.31 13.61
N SER A 123 7.85 -7.06 13.51
CA SER A 123 7.01 -5.90 13.22
C SER A 123 7.44 -5.11 11.99
N ARG A 124 8.55 -5.51 11.33
CA ARG A 124 9.07 -4.85 10.14
C ARG A 124 8.02 -4.79 9.02
N LEU A 125 7.38 -5.92 8.70
CA LEU A 125 6.34 -5.99 7.66
C LEU A 125 5.18 -5.03 7.94
N LYS A 126 4.84 -4.81 9.21
CA LYS A 126 3.80 -3.86 9.59
C LYS A 126 4.17 -2.42 9.29
N VAL A 127 5.43 -2.03 9.53
CA VAL A 127 5.90 -0.67 9.22
C VAL A 127 6.00 -0.49 7.70
N LEU A 128 6.49 -1.51 6.99
CA LEU A 128 6.58 -1.50 5.53
C LEU A 128 5.19 -1.44 4.87
N SER A 129 4.20 -2.14 5.42
CA SER A 129 2.83 -2.12 4.90
C SER A 129 2.19 -0.74 5.06
N ILE A 130 2.50 -0.03 6.16
CA ILE A 130 2.12 1.36 6.36
C ILE A 130 2.82 2.28 5.35
N LEU A 131 4.12 2.11 5.12
CA LEU A 131 4.83 2.90 4.11
C LEU A 131 4.20 2.73 2.72
N ALA A 132 3.89 1.49 2.32
CA ALA A 132 3.22 1.20 1.05
C ALA A 132 1.80 1.82 0.99
N HIS A 133 1.06 1.79 2.10
CA HIS A 133 -0.24 2.43 2.24
C HIS A 133 -0.18 3.94 2.00
N GLU A 134 0.72 4.66 2.69
CA GLU A 134 0.86 6.12 2.54
C GLU A 134 1.38 6.52 1.14
N MET A 135 2.31 5.74 0.59
CA MET A 135 2.79 5.95 -0.78
C MET A 135 1.68 5.77 -1.82
N CYS A 136 0.78 4.81 -1.60
CA CYS A 136 -0.35 4.61 -2.49
C CYS A 136 -1.33 5.79 -2.42
N HIS A 137 -1.61 6.35 -1.24
CA HIS A 137 -2.41 7.56 -1.13
C HIS A 137 -1.82 8.72 -1.95
N LEU A 138 -0.51 8.95 -1.84
CA LEU A 138 0.15 9.98 -2.63
C LEU A 138 0.05 9.70 -4.13
N ALA A 139 0.25 8.44 -4.55
CA ALA A 139 0.15 8.05 -5.94
C ALA A 139 -1.26 8.29 -6.50
N LEU A 140 -2.31 7.89 -5.76
CA LEU A 140 -3.71 8.14 -6.14
C LEU A 140 -4.01 9.64 -6.24
N PHE A 141 -3.49 10.44 -5.32
CA PHE A 141 -3.66 11.89 -5.36
C PHE A 141 -3.01 12.51 -6.61
N ILE A 142 -1.81 12.09 -6.98
CA ILE A 142 -1.13 12.58 -8.19
C ILE A 142 -1.89 12.16 -9.46
N VAL A 143 -2.40 10.93 -9.52
CA VAL A 143 -3.14 10.41 -10.69
C VAL A 143 -4.49 11.09 -10.85
N TYR A 144 -5.31 11.10 -9.81
CA TYR A 144 -6.74 11.49 -9.92
C TYR A 144 -7.04 12.90 -9.40
N GLN A 145 -6.07 13.56 -8.77
CA GLN A 145 -6.16 14.93 -8.25
C GLN A 145 -7.39 15.17 -7.36
N ASN A 146 -7.82 14.16 -6.58
CA ASN A 146 -9.11 14.22 -5.86
C ASN A 146 -9.10 13.62 -4.43
N SER A 147 -8.30 14.20 -3.54
CA SER A 147 -8.22 13.73 -2.14
C SER A 147 -7.88 12.23 -2.01
N ALA A 148 -7.12 11.68 -2.98
CA ALA A 148 -6.68 10.29 -3.05
C ALA A 148 -7.79 9.23 -3.21
N ASN A 149 -8.94 9.58 -3.79
CA ASN A 149 -9.94 8.58 -4.15
C ASN A 149 -9.48 7.72 -5.35
N PRO A 150 -10.00 6.49 -5.49
CA PRO A 150 -9.60 5.56 -6.55
C PRO A 150 -10.26 5.81 -7.93
N TYR A 151 -10.69 7.03 -8.21
CA TYR A 151 -11.42 7.45 -9.42
C TYR A 151 -11.23 8.95 -9.57
N GLU A 152 -11.57 9.58 -10.69
CA GLU A 152 -11.51 11.05 -10.83
C GLU A 152 -12.70 11.76 -10.17
N ILE A 153 -12.54 13.02 -9.74
CA ILE A 153 -13.58 13.76 -8.99
C ILE A 153 -14.92 13.88 -9.72
N ASN A 154 -14.90 13.99 -11.05
CA ASN A 154 -16.09 14.17 -11.88
C ASN A 154 -16.55 12.87 -12.58
N ASN A 155 -15.89 11.74 -12.30
CA ASN A 155 -16.20 10.46 -12.92
C ASN A 155 -17.14 9.63 -12.04
N GLU A 156 -18.43 9.98 -12.11
CA GLU A 156 -19.50 9.30 -11.37
C GLU A 156 -19.66 7.82 -11.77
N PHE A 157 -19.25 7.42 -12.98
CA PHE A 157 -19.30 6.03 -13.39
C PHE A 157 -18.29 5.17 -12.60
N ASP A 158 -17.03 5.60 -12.55
CA ASP A 158 -15.99 4.86 -11.82
C ASP A 158 -16.19 4.92 -10.31
N LYS A 159 -16.73 6.03 -9.80
CA LYS A 159 -17.17 6.13 -8.40
C LYS A 159 -18.23 5.08 -8.06
N ARG A 160 -19.31 4.97 -8.85
CA ARG A 160 -20.34 3.93 -8.66
C ARG A 160 -19.79 2.51 -8.83
N LYS A 161 -18.81 2.32 -9.72
CA LYS A 161 -18.11 1.04 -9.86
C LYS A 161 -17.38 0.69 -8.56
N PHE A 162 -16.71 1.65 -7.94
CA PHE A 162 -16.02 1.45 -6.68
C PHE A 162 -16.98 1.30 -5.48
N GLU A 163 -18.11 2.01 -5.46
CA GLU A 163 -19.15 1.83 -4.44
C GLU A 163 -19.64 0.37 -4.37
N LYS A 164 -19.81 -0.30 -5.51
CA LYS A 164 -20.16 -1.73 -5.55
C LYS A 164 -19.07 -2.64 -4.97
N ILE A 165 -17.80 -2.24 -5.07
CA ILE A 165 -16.66 -2.94 -4.44
C ILE A 165 -16.69 -2.70 -2.94
N PHE A 166 -16.90 -1.45 -2.52
CA PHE A 166 -17.04 -1.06 -1.13
C PHE A 166 -18.15 -1.85 -0.42
N GLU A 167 -19.34 -1.97 -1.01
CA GLU A 167 -20.45 -2.76 -0.45
C GLU A 167 -20.09 -4.24 -0.26
N LYS A 168 -19.31 -4.82 -1.18
CA LYS A 168 -18.84 -6.21 -1.04
C LYS A 168 -17.82 -6.35 0.08
N CYS A 169 -16.89 -5.40 0.18
CA CYS A 169 -15.92 -5.33 1.28
C CYS A 169 -16.63 -5.17 2.63
N ASP A 170 -17.67 -4.36 2.71
CA ASP A 170 -18.43 -4.16 3.96
C ASP A 170 -19.09 -5.45 4.44
N LYS A 171 -19.64 -6.25 3.53
CA LYS A 171 -20.23 -7.56 3.84
C LYS A 171 -19.19 -8.59 4.31
N LEU A 172 -17.95 -8.47 3.84
CA LEU A 172 -16.86 -9.41 4.13
C LEU A 172 -15.84 -8.86 5.14
N LYS A 173 -16.07 -7.69 5.73
CA LYS A 173 -15.07 -6.97 6.52
C LYS A 173 -14.53 -7.75 7.70
N GLU A 174 -15.32 -8.66 8.27
CA GLU A 174 -14.94 -9.48 9.43
C GLU A 174 -13.86 -10.53 9.09
N GLU A 175 -13.66 -10.86 7.80
CA GLU A 175 -12.67 -11.83 7.34
C GLU A 175 -11.23 -11.30 7.40
N GLU A 176 -11.05 -9.98 7.44
CA GLU A 176 -9.73 -9.34 7.49
C GLU A 176 -9.74 -8.08 8.33
N ARG A 177 -8.91 -8.07 9.39
CA ARG A 177 -8.86 -6.99 10.37
C ARG A 177 -8.51 -5.64 9.74
N SER A 178 -7.60 -5.61 8.77
CA SER A 178 -7.20 -4.35 8.12
C SER A 178 -8.37 -3.71 7.35
N ILE A 179 -9.20 -4.53 6.69
CA ILE A 179 -10.43 -4.11 6.00
C ILE A 179 -11.47 -3.66 7.03
N LYS A 180 -11.73 -4.46 8.07
CA LYS A 180 -12.64 -4.07 9.18
C LYS A 180 -12.31 -2.71 9.77
N ASN A 181 -11.02 -2.41 9.95
CA ASN A 181 -10.59 -1.15 10.54
C ASN A 181 -10.99 0.07 9.70
N VAL A 182 -11.13 -0.06 8.38
CA VAL A 182 -11.63 1.02 7.51
C VAL A 182 -13.01 1.47 7.98
N PHE A 183 -13.93 0.52 8.15
CA PHE A 183 -15.32 0.76 8.58
C PHE A 183 -15.47 1.16 10.05
N LYS A 184 -14.42 0.98 10.87
CA LYS A 184 -14.44 1.24 12.31
C LYS A 184 -13.79 2.57 12.71
N LEU A 185 -12.72 2.96 12.02
CA LEU A 185 -11.82 4.04 12.48
C LEU A 185 -11.96 5.33 11.68
N TYR A 186 -12.60 5.27 10.53
CA TYR A 186 -12.70 6.37 9.59
C TYR A 186 -14.15 6.81 9.42
N ASN A 187 -14.33 8.02 8.90
CA ASN A 187 -15.65 8.52 8.51
C ASN A 187 -15.95 8.12 7.06
N GLU A 188 -17.23 8.13 6.68
CA GLU A 188 -17.71 7.71 5.35
C GLU A 188 -16.98 8.39 4.19
N GLU A 189 -16.71 9.70 4.31
CA GLU A 189 -15.95 10.48 3.32
C GLU A 189 -14.54 9.93 3.04
N ASN A 190 -13.98 9.12 3.96
CA ASN A 190 -12.64 8.56 3.84
C ASN A 190 -12.65 7.07 3.48
N TYR A 191 -13.80 6.40 3.47
CA TYR A 191 -13.84 4.95 3.26
C TYR A 191 -13.25 4.51 1.93
N HIS A 192 -13.56 5.20 0.84
CA HIS A 192 -13.08 4.77 -0.49
C HIS A 192 -11.56 4.85 -0.61
N LYS A 193 -10.99 6.00 -0.24
CA LYS A 193 -9.54 6.20 -0.27
C LYS A 193 -8.80 5.28 0.70
N GLU A 194 -9.34 5.03 1.89
CA GLU A 194 -8.70 4.14 2.87
C GLU A 194 -8.83 2.67 2.51
N LEU A 195 -9.91 2.27 1.82
CA LEU A 195 -10.13 0.89 1.39
C LEU A 195 -9.17 0.47 0.28
N ILE A 196 -9.02 1.29 -0.77
CA ILE A 196 -8.18 0.92 -1.92
C ILE A 196 -6.72 0.71 -1.54
N VAL A 197 -6.19 1.53 -0.62
CA VAL A 197 -4.81 1.43 -0.13
C VAL A 197 -4.60 0.24 0.83
N LYS A 198 -5.65 -0.51 1.18
CA LYS A 198 -5.46 -1.81 1.86
C LYS A 198 -4.89 -2.87 0.95
N VAL A 199 -5.04 -2.77 -0.37
CA VAL A 199 -4.39 -3.68 -1.31
C VAL A 199 -2.86 -3.66 -1.13
N PRO A 200 -2.16 -2.52 -1.28
CA PRO A 200 -0.72 -2.48 -1.07
C PRO A 200 -0.31 -2.82 0.38
N GLU A 201 -1.11 -2.44 1.38
CA GLU A 201 -0.86 -2.83 2.77
C GLU A 201 -0.85 -4.36 2.94
N LEU A 202 -1.87 -5.05 2.41
CA LEU A 202 -2.05 -6.49 2.49
C LEU A 202 -0.96 -7.24 1.72
N LEU A 203 -0.57 -6.73 0.55
CA LEU A 203 0.51 -7.31 -0.26
C LEU A 203 1.84 -7.36 0.48
N VAL A 204 2.16 -6.28 1.18
CA VAL A 204 3.38 -6.22 1.99
C VAL A 204 3.25 -7.06 3.25
N TYR A 205 2.11 -6.97 3.93
CA TYR A 205 1.92 -7.61 5.22
C TYR A 205 1.96 -9.14 5.12
N TYR A 206 1.40 -9.70 4.04
CA TYR A 206 1.37 -11.15 3.79
C TYR A 206 2.40 -11.62 2.76
N PHE A 207 3.41 -10.81 2.42
CA PHE A 207 4.40 -11.13 1.38
C PHE A 207 5.09 -12.49 1.60
N ASN A 208 5.34 -12.86 2.87
CA ASN A 208 6.00 -14.11 3.26
C ASN A 208 5.02 -15.20 3.77
N ASP A 209 3.71 -14.99 3.61
CA ASP A 209 2.68 -15.92 4.04
C ASP A 209 1.74 -16.23 2.86
N ASP A 210 2.21 -17.09 1.97
CA ASP A 210 1.52 -17.48 0.73
C ASP A 210 0.11 -18.02 0.97
N VAL A 211 -0.07 -18.80 2.05
CA VAL A 211 -1.37 -19.40 2.38
C VAL A 211 -2.34 -18.31 2.79
N LYS A 212 -1.95 -17.44 3.73
CA LYS A 212 -2.81 -16.35 4.18
C LYS A 212 -3.06 -15.35 3.07
N PHE A 213 -2.05 -15.03 2.27
CA PHE A 213 -2.22 -14.16 1.11
C PHE A 213 -3.24 -14.73 0.12
N PHE A 214 -3.17 -16.03 -0.20
CA PHE A 214 -4.12 -16.67 -1.09
C PHE A 214 -5.55 -16.62 -0.56
N GLU A 215 -5.76 -16.91 0.73
CA GLU A 215 -7.08 -16.80 1.37
C GLU A 215 -7.65 -15.38 1.24
N ILE A 216 -6.84 -14.36 1.56
CA ILE A 216 -7.25 -12.96 1.47
C ILE A 216 -7.51 -12.53 0.03
N PHE A 217 -6.64 -12.94 -0.90
CA PHE A 217 -6.80 -12.64 -2.32
C PHE A 217 -8.12 -13.21 -2.87
N VAL A 218 -8.46 -14.47 -2.54
CA VAL A 218 -9.71 -15.09 -2.99
C VAL A 218 -10.92 -14.36 -2.39
N THR A 219 -10.90 -14.08 -1.09
CA THR A 219 -12.00 -13.40 -0.39
C THR A 219 -12.26 -11.99 -0.94
N PHE A 220 -11.20 -11.23 -1.20
CA PHE A 220 -11.30 -9.83 -1.66
C PHE A 220 -10.90 -9.66 -3.12
N LYS A 221 -11.05 -10.69 -3.95
CA LYS A 221 -10.57 -10.71 -5.35
C LYS A 221 -10.99 -9.48 -6.14
N PHE A 222 -12.23 -9.05 -5.98
CA PHE A 222 -12.78 -7.88 -6.65
C PHE A 222 -12.08 -6.55 -6.30
N LEU A 223 -11.51 -6.43 -5.09
CA LEU A 223 -10.73 -5.26 -4.69
C LEU A 223 -9.32 -5.32 -5.31
N PHE A 224 -8.68 -6.49 -5.30
CA PHE A 224 -7.39 -6.70 -5.96
C PHE A 224 -7.47 -6.52 -7.49
N ASP A 225 -8.50 -7.08 -8.13
CA ASP A 225 -8.73 -6.94 -9.56
C ASP A 225 -8.91 -5.47 -9.93
N TYR A 226 -9.71 -4.71 -9.17
CA TYR A 226 -9.88 -3.28 -9.42
C TYR A 226 -8.56 -2.52 -9.27
N PHE A 227 -7.76 -2.85 -8.25
CA PHE A 227 -6.44 -2.24 -8.08
C PHE A 227 -5.53 -2.49 -9.28
N ASP A 228 -5.48 -3.72 -9.80
CA ASP A 228 -4.66 -4.06 -10.97
C ASP A 228 -5.20 -3.46 -12.28
N GLU A 229 -6.52 -3.50 -12.50
CA GLU A 229 -7.16 -3.13 -13.77
C GLU A 229 -7.38 -1.63 -13.95
N ASN A 230 -7.57 -0.89 -12.85
CA ASN A 230 -7.79 0.54 -12.84
C ASN A 230 -6.52 1.26 -12.34
N ILE A 231 -6.17 1.09 -11.06
CA ILE A 231 -5.16 1.91 -10.40
C ILE A 231 -3.76 1.70 -11.00
N VAL A 232 -3.30 0.45 -11.06
CA VAL A 232 -1.99 0.08 -11.64
C VAL A 232 -1.93 0.42 -13.13
N LYS A 233 -3.05 0.25 -13.85
CA LYS A 233 -3.14 0.59 -15.27
C LYS A 233 -2.96 2.10 -15.48
N ASP A 234 -3.65 2.92 -14.70
CA ASP A 234 -3.62 4.38 -14.83
C ASP A 234 -2.23 4.93 -14.46
N MET A 235 -1.60 4.42 -13.40
CA MET A 235 -0.21 4.75 -13.07
C MET A 235 0.76 4.38 -14.21
N LYS A 236 0.55 3.24 -14.88
CA LYS A 236 1.37 2.84 -16.04
C LYS A 236 1.19 3.76 -17.23
N LEU A 237 -0.04 4.26 -17.48
CA LEU A 237 -0.30 5.21 -18.56
C LEU A 237 0.44 6.51 -18.29
N PHE A 238 0.31 7.06 -17.09
CA PHE A 238 1.00 8.28 -16.67
C PHE A 238 2.54 8.14 -16.68
N LEU A 239 3.09 6.94 -16.44
CA LEU A 239 4.54 6.74 -16.53
C LEU A 239 5.09 6.74 -17.96
N LYS A 240 4.25 6.46 -18.96
CA LYS A 240 4.61 6.46 -20.39
C LYS A 240 4.50 7.85 -21.03
N GLU A 241 3.75 8.74 -20.41
CA GLU A 241 3.72 10.18 -20.69
C GLU A 241 4.98 10.86 -20.15
#